data_AF-A0A2S6GDP5-F1
#
_entry.id   AF-A0A2S6GDP5-F1
#
_cell.length_a   1.000
_cell.length_b   1.000
_cell.length_c   1.000
_cell.angle_alpha   90.00
_cell.angle_beta   90.00
_cell.angle_gamma   90.00
#
_symmetry.space_group_name_H-M   'P 1'
#
loop_
_entity.id
_entity.type
_entity.pdbx_description
1 polymer ?
#
loop_
_entity_poly.entity_id
_entity_poly.type
_entity_poly.pdbx_seq_one_letter_code
_entity_poly.pdbx_strand_id
1 'polypeptide(L)'
;MNKHITPEDALRRFPELVHLLSIRQAGWNFHLLHENDDLAAVAASYSQKQFTDAIFVFDRTHILANRLLDDGIVWMKEGTDIQEVIQDLLDLPAPGEPGAPSLVIRSSALWLP
;
A
#
# COMPACT_ATOMS: atom_id res chain seq x y z
N MET A 1 -3.94 15.59 -8.29
CA MET A 1 -2.56 15.32 -8.79
C MET A 1 -1.78 14.62 -7.68
N ASN A 2 -1.24 13.42 -7.92
CA ASN A 2 -0.53 12.65 -6.88
C ASN A 2 0.84 13.29 -6.62
N LYS A 3 1.06 13.76 -5.39
CA LYS A 3 2.31 14.41 -5.01
C LYS A 3 3.18 13.41 -4.25
N HIS A 4 4.38 13.13 -4.76
CA HIS A 4 5.37 12.37 -4.00
C HIS A 4 5.75 13.15 -2.74
N ILE A 5 5.78 12.45 -1.60
CA ILE A 5 6.20 13.01 -0.33
C ILE A 5 7.38 12.23 0.24
N THR A 6 8.13 12.90 1.11
CA THR A 6 9.20 12.24 1.85
C THR A 6 8.60 11.26 2.87
N PRO A 7 9.32 10.17 3.22
CA PRO A 7 8.91 9.31 4.33
C PRO A 7 8.67 10.10 5.62
N GLU A 8 9.49 11.11 5.91
CA GLU A 8 9.33 11.97 7.09
C GLU A 8 7.97 12.69 7.11
N ASP A 9 7.52 13.19 5.97
CA ASP A 9 6.20 13.84 5.85
C ASP A 9 5.04 12.85 6.00
N ALA A 10 5.23 11.59 5.59
CA ALA A 10 4.25 10.52 5.79
C ALA A 10 4.15 10.17 7.28
N LEU A 11 5.30 9.97 7.94
CA LEU A 11 5.39 9.64 9.37
C LEU A 11 4.85 10.73 10.28
N ARG A 12 5.02 12.01 9.93
CA ARG A 12 4.42 13.12 10.68
C ARG A 12 2.89 13.06 10.74
N ARG A 13 2.25 12.44 9.73
CA ARG A 13 0.80 12.30 9.64
C ARG A 13 0.32 11.01 10.28
N PHE A 14 0.99 9.90 9.93
CA PHE A 14 0.70 8.56 10.43
C PHE A 14 2.00 7.93 10.93
N PRO A 15 2.35 8.12 12.21
CA PRO A 15 3.57 7.59 12.81
C PRO A 15 3.70 6.07 12.67
N GLU A 16 2.57 5.37 12.57
CA GLU A 16 2.48 3.91 12.46
C GLU A 16 3.06 3.39 11.14
N LEU A 17 3.17 4.23 10.11
CA LEU A 17 3.86 3.90 8.86
C LEU A 17 5.36 3.62 9.06
N VAL A 18 5.91 3.91 10.24
CA VAL A 18 7.31 3.57 10.58
C VAL A 18 7.60 2.08 10.42
N HIS A 19 6.59 1.21 10.61
CA HIS A 19 6.77 -0.23 10.43
C HIS A 19 7.13 -0.62 9.00
N LEU A 20 6.62 0.11 7.99
CA LEU A 20 6.99 -0.11 6.59
C LEU A 20 8.47 0.19 6.33
N LEU A 21 8.96 1.25 6.95
CA LEU A 21 10.36 1.67 6.87
C LEU A 21 11.26 0.72 7.66
N SER A 22 10.81 0.21 8.80
CA SER A 22 11.59 -0.73 9.60
C SER A 22 11.89 -2.03 8.84
N ILE A 23 10.94 -2.52 8.02
CA ILE A 23 11.06 -3.81 7.32
C ILE A 23 11.66 -3.65 5.92
N ARG A 24 11.33 -2.59 5.18
CA ARG A 24 11.91 -2.32 3.84
C ARG A 24 12.42 -0.88 3.74
N GLN A 25 13.47 -0.59 4.52
CA GLN A 25 14.11 0.72 4.76
C GLN A 25 14.26 1.66 3.57
N ALA A 26 14.41 1.17 2.33
CA ALA A 26 14.64 2.00 1.15
C ALA A 26 13.76 1.66 -0.07
N GLY A 27 12.73 0.82 0.10
CA GLY A 27 11.92 0.34 -1.03
C GLY A 27 10.60 1.06 -1.24
N TRP A 28 10.06 1.66 -0.17
CA TRP A 28 8.72 2.25 -0.21
C TRP A 28 8.74 3.68 -0.77
N ASN A 29 7.86 3.93 -1.73
CA ASN A 29 7.55 5.25 -2.25
C ASN A 29 6.26 5.76 -1.60
N PHE A 30 6.27 6.98 -1.07
CA PHE A 30 5.11 7.59 -0.44
C PHE A 30 4.50 8.68 -1.33
N HIS A 31 3.18 8.71 -1.38
CA HIS A 31 2.40 9.61 -2.22
C HIS A 31 1.23 10.19 -1.41
N LEU A 32 0.90 11.45 -1.64
CA LEU A 32 -0.36 12.04 -1.20
C LEU A 32 -1.38 11.95 -2.33
N LEU A 33 -2.52 11.34 -2.02
CA LEU A 33 -3.69 11.34 -2.88
C LEU A 33 -4.57 12.51 -2.47
N HIS A 34 -4.92 13.34 -3.44
CA HIS A 34 -5.84 14.46 -3.23
C HIS A 34 -7.13 14.21 -4.00
N GLU A 35 -8.25 14.49 -3.37
CA GLU A 35 -9.59 14.47 -3.95
C GLU A 35 -10.19 15.87 -3.78
N ASN A 36 -10.66 16.50 -4.86
CA ASN A 36 -11.21 17.87 -4.82
C ASN A 36 -10.29 18.91 -4.12
N ASP A 37 -8.98 18.83 -4.34
CA ASP A 37 -7.92 19.63 -3.68
C ASP A 37 -7.71 19.39 -2.18
N ASP A 38 -8.54 18.56 -1.55
CA ASP A 38 -8.35 18.11 -0.18
C ASP A 38 -7.47 16.84 -0.14
N LEU A 39 -6.71 16.69 0.95
CA LEU A 39 -5.92 15.49 1.15
C LEU A 39 -6.85 14.31 1.46
N ALA A 40 -6.95 13.36 0.53
CA ALA A 40 -7.82 12.21 0.63
C ALA A 40 -7.14 11.00 1.29
N ALA A 41 -5.86 10.76 0.99
CA ALA A 41 -5.13 9.63 1.57
C ALA A 41 -3.61 9.78 1.48
N VAL A 42 -2.90 9.00 2.30
CA VAL A 42 -1.48 8.69 2.12
C VAL A 42 -1.36 7.30 1.52
N ALA A 43 -0.65 7.19 0.39
CA ALA A 43 -0.35 5.91 -0.23
C ALA A 43 1.15 5.58 -0.08
N ALA A 44 1.47 4.32 0.23
CA ALA A 44 2.81 3.77 0.17
C ALA A 44 2.84 2.64 -0.85
N SER A 45 3.84 2.62 -1.73
CA SER A 45 4.01 1.56 -2.73
C SER A 45 5.43 0.99 -2.74
N TYR A 46 5.54 -0.33 -2.88
CA TYR A 46 6.78 -1.05 -3.07
C TYR A 46 6.64 -1.99 -4.26
N SER A 47 7.42 -1.75 -5.31
CA SER A 47 7.39 -2.59 -6.51
C SER A 47 8.63 -3.49 -6.59
N GLN A 48 8.40 -4.76 -6.90
CA GLN A 48 9.42 -5.75 -7.15
C GLN A 48 9.01 -6.62 -8.35
N LYS A 49 9.75 -6.49 -9.47
CA LYS A 49 9.40 -7.11 -10.76
C LYS A 49 7.99 -6.68 -11.20
N GLN A 50 7.08 -7.64 -11.41
CA GLN A 50 5.69 -7.42 -11.80
C GLN A 50 4.76 -7.22 -10.60
N PHE A 51 5.27 -7.36 -9.38
CA PHE A 51 4.45 -7.24 -8.18
C PHE A 51 4.58 -5.86 -7.58
N THR A 52 3.46 -5.30 -7.13
CA THR A 52 3.44 -4.05 -6.38
C THR A 52 2.63 -4.22 -5.12
N ASP A 53 3.29 -4.06 -3.98
CA ASP A 53 2.62 -3.92 -2.68
C ASP A 53 2.21 -2.47 -2.53
N ALA A 54 0.93 -2.20 -2.26
CA ALA A 54 0.43 -0.86 -2.02
C ALA A 54 -0.42 -0.80 -0.75
N ILE A 55 -0.28 0.29 -0.01
CA ILE A 55 -1.04 0.60 1.20
C ILE A 55 -1.62 1.98 1.05
N PHE A 56 -2.91 2.12 1.33
CA PHE A 56 -3.67 3.35 1.31
C PHE A 56 -4.19 3.59 2.71
N VAL A 57 -3.83 4.73 3.29
CA VAL A 57 -4.33 5.20 4.58
C VAL A 57 -5.20 6.42 4.29
N PHE A 58 -6.51 6.21 4.30
CA PHE A 58 -7.48 7.28 4.11
C PHE A 58 -7.64 8.07 5.41
N ASP A 59 -7.85 7.33 6.50
CA ASP A 59 -7.93 7.85 7.86
C ASP A 59 -7.46 6.78 8.86
N ARG A 60 -7.62 7.03 10.17
CA ARG A 60 -7.22 6.09 11.24
C ARG A 60 -8.11 4.85 11.37
N THR A 61 -9.21 4.81 10.64
CA THR A 61 -10.22 3.75 10.67
C THR A 61 -10.37 3.04 9.33
N HIS A 62 -9.79 3.57 8.25
CA HIS A 62 -9.88 3.00 6.92
C HIS A 62 -8.49 2.90 6.30
N ILE A 63 -7.95 1.67 6.36
CA ILE A 63 -6.69 1.29 5.76
C ILE A 63 -6.95 0.16 4.77
N LEU A 64 -6.36 0.28 3.58
CA LEU A 64 -6.42 -0.73 2.54
C LEU A 64 -5.00 -1.11 2.13
N ALA A 65 -4.66 -2.38 2.21
CA ALA A 65 -3.46 -2.94 1.64
C ALA A 65 -3.80 -3.90 0.49
N ASN A 66 -2.96 -3.91 -0.54
CA ASN A 66 -3.07 -4.88 -1.61
C ASN A 66 -1.70 -5.27 -2.17
N ARG A 67 -1.66 -6.45 -2.77
CA ARG A 67 -0.59 -6.88 -3.67
C ARG A 67 -1.16 -7.00 -5.06
N LEU A 68 -0.51 -6.32 -5.99
CA LEU A 68 -0.80 -6.33 -7.42
C LEU A 68 0.18 -7.27 -8.12
N LEU A 69 -0.28 -7.93 -9.17
CA LEU A 69 0.51 -8.61 -10.20
C LEU A 69 0.13 -7.97 -11.54
N ASP A 70 1.09 -7.30 -12.17
CA ASP A 70 0.83 -6.34 -13.24
C ASP A 70 -0.26 -5.35 -12.78
N ASP A 71 -1.42 -5.30 -13.45
CA ASP A 71 -2.55 -4.44 -13.06
C ASP A 71 -3.65 -5.19 -12.28
N GLY A 72 -3.43 -6.47 -11.94
CA GLY A 72 -4.41 -7.31 -11.24
C GLY A 72 -4.14 -7.39 -9.74
N ILE A 73 -5.16 -7.23 -8.90
CA ILE A 73 -5.05 -7.46 -7.46
C ILE A 73 -5.04 -8.97 -7.21
N VAL A 74 -3.97 -9.50 -6.58
CA VAL A 74 -3.83 -10.91 -6.20
C VAL A 74 -4.05 -11.15 -4.71
N TRP A 75 -3.97 -10.09 -3.90
CA TRP A 75 -4.29 -10.11 -2.48
C TRP A 75 -4.75 -8.72 -2.03
N MET A 76 -5.68 -8.68 -1.07
CA MET A 76 -6.23 -7.43 -0.53
C MET A 76 -6.68 -7.63 0.91
N LYS A 77 -6.42 -6.63 1.76
CA LYS A 77 -6.96 -6.53 3.11
C LYS A 77 -7.39 -5.10 3.41
N GLU A 78 -8.56 -4.97 3.98
CA GLU A 78 -9.08 -3.72 4.54
C GLU A 78 -9.19 -3.87 6.06
N GLY A 79 -8.93 -2.80 6.81
CA GLY A 79 -9.03 -2.83 8.26
C GLY A 79 -8.94 -1.46 8.91
N THR A 80 -9.18 -1.44 10.22
CA THR A 80 -9.09 -0.24 11.05
C THR A 80 -7.78 -0.16 11.84
N ASP A 81 -7.06 -1.28 11.98
CA ASP A 81 -5.73 -1.34 12.60
C ASP A 81 -4.65 -1.36 11.52
N ILE A 82 -3.93 -0.24 11.40
CA ILE A 82 -2.83 -0.07 10.45
C ILE A 82 -1.70 -1.07 10.69
N GLN A 83 -1.41 -1.46 11.93
CA GLN A 83 -0.35 -2.42 12.23
C GLN A 83 -0.73 -3.81 11.75
N GLU A 84 -1.97 -4.22 12.02
CA GLU A 84 -2.50 -5.51 11.57
C GLU A 84 -2.51 -5.60 10.04
N VAL A 85 -2.97 -4.56 9.35
CA VAL A 85 -3.02 -4.53 7.88
C VAL A 85 -1.62 -4.54 7.27
N ILE A 86 -0.67 -3.79 7.84
CA ILE A 86 0.74 -3.80 7.40
C ILE A 86 1.37 -5.17 7.62
N GLN A 87 1.15 -5.78 8.79
CA GLN A 87 1.77 -7.04 9.14
C GLN A 87 1.32 -8.15 8.19
N ASP A 88 0.01 -8.27 7.94
CA ASP A 88 -0.54 -9.26 7.01
C ASP A 88 0.04 -9.13 5.59
N LEU A 89 0.26 -7.91 5.10
CA LEU A 89 0.87 -7.69 3.79
C LEU A 89 2.34 -8.12 3.76
N LEU A 90 3.08 -7.86 4.84
CA LEU A 90 4.49 -8.17 4.95
C LEU A 90 4.76 -9.66 5.25
N ASP A 91 3.79 -10.35 5.86
CA ASP A 91 3.82 -11.79 6.08
C ASP A 91 3.57 -12.61 4.80
N LEU A 92 3.12 -11.96 3.72
CA LEU A 92 2.98 -12.63 2.42
C LEU A 92 4.35 -13.12 1.93
N PRO A 93 4.46 -14.39 1.48
CA PRO A 93 5.67 -14.90 0.84
C PRO A 93 6.11 -14.02 -0.32
N ALA A 94 7.41 -13.97 -0.60
CA ALA A 94 7.91 -13.12 -1.65
C ALA A 94 7.42 -13.59 -3.04
N PRO A 95 7.29 -12.69 -4.02
CA PRO A 95 6.95 -13.06 -5.39
C PRO A 95 7.78 -14.23 -5.95
N GLY A 96 7.10 -15.33 -6.29
CA GLY A 96 7.72 -16.54 -6.84
C GLY A 96 8.08 -17.61 -5.79
N GLU A 97 7.87 -17.33 -4.50
CA GLU A 97 7.99 -18.33 -3.44
C GLU A 97 6.72 -19.19 -3.31
N PRO A 98 6.82 -20.44 -2.80
CA PRO A 98 5.65 -21.26 -2.51
C PRO A 98 4.67 -20.54 -1.59
N GLY A 99 3.40 -20.49 -1.99
CA GLY A 99 2.34 -19.81 -1.23
C GLY A 99 2.22 -18.31 -1.48
N ALA A 100 3.07 -17.72 -2.32
CA ALA A 100 2.91 -16.33 -2.74
C ALA A 100 1.59 -16.15 -3.54
N PRO A 101 0.76 -15.14 -3.21
CA PRO A 101 -0.45 -14.88 -3.96
C PRO A 101 -0.14 -14.58 -5.44
N SER A 102 -0.76 -15.34 -6.35
CA SER A 102 -0.56 -15.20 -7.80
C SER A 102 -1.86 -15.23 -8.60
N LEU A 103 -2.99 -15.52 -7.96
CA LEU A 103 -4.30 -15.57 -8.62
C LEU A 103 -4.97 -14.21 -8.50
N VAL A 104 -5.27 -13.58 -9.64
CA VAL A 104 -5.96 -12.29 -9.67
C VAL A 104 -7.38 -12.46 -9.13
N ILE A 105 -7.68 -11.79 -8.01
CA ILE A 105 -8.99 -11.76 -7.35
C ILE A 105 -9.83 -10.55 -7.78
N ARG A 106 -9.19 -9.50 -8.29
CA ARG A 106 -9.85 -8.36 -8.94
C ARG A 106 -8.96 -7.87 -10.08
N SER A 107 -9.53 -7.73 -11.27
CA SER A 107 -8.90 -6.96 -12.34
C SER A 107 -9.03 -5.47 -12.03
N SER A 108 -8.09 -4.64 -12.49
CA SER A 108 -8.24 -3.18 -12.49
C SER A 108 -9.39 -2.78 -13.42
N ALA A 109 -10.63 -2.89 -12.96
CA ALA A 109 -11.77 -2.25 -13.58
C ALA A 109 -11.82 -0.81 -13.06
N LEU A 110 -11.25 0.10 -13.85
CA LEU A 110 -11.28 1.55 -13.72
C LEU A 110 -10.93 2.12 -12.32
N TRP A 111 -9.76 2.75 -12.25
CA TRP A 111 -9.65 4.01 -11.52
C TRP A 111 -10.65 4.98 -12.18
N LEU A 112 -11.83 5.18 -11.58
CA LEU A 112 -12.72 6.25 -11.99
C LEU A 112 -12.21 7.55 -11.32
N PRO A 113 -11.86 8.58 -12.12
CA PRO A 113 -11.32 9.84 -11.62
C PRO A 113 -12.33 10.65 -10.82
#